data_AF-A0A1Y1JFX4-F1
#
_entry.id   AF-A0A1Y1JFX4-F1
#
_cell.length_a   1.000
_cell.length_b   1.000
_cell.length_c   1.000
_cell.angle_alpha   90.00
_cell.angle_beta   90.00
_cell.angle_gamma   90.00
#
_symmetry.space_group_name_H-M   'P 1'
#
loop_
_entity.id
_entity.type
_entity.pdbx_description
1 polymer ?
#
loop_
_entity_poly.entity_id
_entity_poly.type
_entity_poly.pdbx_seq_one_letter_code
_entity_poly.pdbx_strand_id
1 'polypeptide(L)'
;MLPFRPLSQFIFQFLIITSTALGKAFIQAYKEIIKNKNTNFIKEKYNTCMNVEEALNILNVDKNKIYKKLTKDELTALREEINNRHMILNKLNQKSGPYNGSIYIQKKAEIAKDVLLQNLKLQ
;
A
#
# COMPACT_ATOMS: atom_id res chain seq x y z
N MET A 1 62.10 -20.69 14.55
CA MET A 1 61.50 -20.00 13.39
C MET A 1 60.82 -21.05 12.52
N LEU A 2 59.50 -21.21 12.62
CA LEU A 2 58.77 -22.26 11.88
C LEU A 2 58.52 -21.81 10.43
N PRO A 3 58.90 -22.61 9.41
CA PRO A 3 58.80 -22.22 8.01
C PRO A 3 57.40 -22.54 7.46
N PHE A 4 56.36 -21.87 7.94
CA PHE A 4 54.98 -22.01 7.42
C PHE A 4 54.59 -20.88 6.45
N ARG A 5 55.57 -20.24 5.79
CA ARG A 5 55.32 -19.08 4.92
C ARG A 5 54.45 -19.37 3.69
N PRO A 6 54.63 -20.46 2.92
CA PRO A 6 53.84 -20.62 1.68
C PRO A 6 52.42 -21.14 1.96
N LEU A 7 52.24 -22.12 2.85
CA LEU A 7 50.94 -22.77 3.08
C LEU A 7 49.91 -21.82 3.72
N SER A 8 50.36 -20.98 4.67
CA SER A 8 49.50 -19.98 5.29
C SER A 8 49.06 -18.91 4.30
N GLN A 9 49.92 -18.53 3.35
CA GLN A 9 49.63 -17.54 2.32
C GLN A 9 48.57 -18.06 1.32
N PHE A 10 48.61 -19.34 0.97
CA PHE A 10 47.57 -19.98 0.15
C PHE A 10 46.21 -20.03 0.86
N ILE A 11 46.18 -20.40 2.15
CA ILE A 11 44.93 -20.47 2.92
C ILE A 11 44.32 -19.07 3.06
N PHE A 12 45.13 -18.04 3.36
CA PHE A 12 44.67 -16.67 3.43
C PHE A 12 44.17 -16.14 2.09
N GLN A 13 44.88 -16.39 0.99
CA GLN A 13 44.41 -16.00 -0.35
C GLN A 13 43.11 -16.70 -0.72
N PHE A 14 42.98 -17.99 -0.41
CA PHE A 14 41.76 -18.74 -0.68
C PHE A 14 40.58 -18.20 0.13
N LEU A 15 40.77 -17.89 1.42
CA LEU A 15 39.74 -17.29 2.26
C LEU A 15 39.32 -15.88 1.78
N ILE A 16 40.27 -15.05 1.34
CA ILE A 16 39.97 -13.69 0.84
C ILE A 16 39.24 -13.76 -0.52
N ILE A 17 39.66 -14.63 -1.43
CA ILE A 17 39.03 -14.78 -2.74
C ILE A 17 37.63 -15.39 -2.61
N THR A 18 37.45 -16.39 -1.76
CA THR A 18 36.13 -17.02 -1.55
C THR A 18 35.16 -16.10 -0.81
N SER A 19 35.62 -15.35 0.20
CA SER A 19 34.77 -14.38 0.93
C SER A 19 34.32 -13.22 0.04
N THR A 20 35.15 -12.74 -0.88
CA THR A 20 34.75 -11.69 -1.83
C THR A 20 33.76 -12.18 -2.87
N ALA A 21 33.89 -13.43 -3.36
CA ALA A 21 32.92 -14.04 -4.26
C ALA A 21 31.56 -14.29 -3.57
N LEU A 22 31.59 -14.84 -2.35
CA LEU A 22 30.38 -14.99 -1.53
C LEU A 22 29.72 -13.64 -1.26
N GLY A 23 30.51 -12.64 -0.85
CA GLY A 23 30.00 -11.29 -0.57
C GLY A 23 29.31 -10.65 -1.77
N LYS A 24 29.88 -10.79 -2.97
CA LYS A 24 29.27 -10.30 -4.21
C LYS A 24 27.96 -11.04 -4.53
N ALA A 25 27.94 -12.37 -4.39
CA ALA A 25 26.73 -13.16 -4.60
C ALA A 25 25.63 -12.83 -3.58
N PHE A 26 25.98 -12.62 -2.30
CA PHE A 26 25.04 -12.18 -1.27
C PHE A 26 24.49 -10.79 -1.55
N ILE A 27 25.35 -9.82 -1.92
CA ILE A 27 24.90 -8.46 -2.29
C ILE A 27 23.99 -8.51 -3.51
N GLN A 28 24.31 -9.35 -4.50
CA GLN A 28 23.52 -9.48 -5.72
C GLN A 28 22.17 -10.15 -5.43
N ALA A 29 22.14 -11.24 -4.65
CA ALA A 29 20.91 -11.86 -4.18
C ALA A 29 20.08 -10.90 -3.32
N TYR A 30 20.70 -10.11 -2.44
CA TYR A 30 19.99 -9.11 -1.63
C TYR A 30 19.41 -7.98 -2.50
N LYS A 31 20.17 -7.50 -3.48
CA LYS A 31 19.72 -6.51 -4.47
C LYS A 31 18.60 -7.05 -5.34
N GLU A 32 18.66 -8.32 -5.74
CA GLU A 32 17.59 -8.99 -6.47
C GLU A 32 16.35 -9.22 -5.60
N ILE A 33 16.50 -9.59 -4.32
CA ILE A 33 15.38 -9.70 -3.37
C ILE A 33 14.74 -8.33 -3.14
N ILE A 34 15.50 -7.24 -3.04
CA ILE A 34 14.95 -5.87 -2.91
C ILE A 34 14.28 -5.42 -4.22
N LYS A 35 14.91 -5.69 -5.37
CA LYS A 35 14.37 -5.31 -6.68
C LYS A 35 13.12 -6.12 -7.05
N ASN A 36 13.03 -7.37 -6.60
CA ASN A 36 11.94 -8.32 -6.88
C ASN A 36 10.89 -8.36 -5.74
N LYS A 37 11.18 -7.79 -4.56
CA LYS A 37 10.15 -7.38 -3.60
C LYS A 37 9.40 -6.20 -4.20
N ASN A 38 8.45 -6.53 -5.07
CA ASN A 38 7.17 -5.87 -5.23
C ASN A 38 7.12 -4.51 -4.52
N THR A 39 7.44 -3.45 -5.26
CA THR A 39 7.10 -2.06 -4.89
C THR A 39 5.60 -1.89 -4.64
N ASN A 40 4.79 -2.89 -4.99
CA ASN A 40 3.38 -3.03 -4.61
C ASN A 40 3.17 -3.40 -3.13
N PHE A 41 3.97 -4.30 -2.53
CA PHE A 41 3.80 -4.71 -1.11
C PHE A 41 4.22 -3.60 -0.13
N ILE A 42 5.23 -2.79 -0.45
CA ILE A 42 5.61 -1.65 0.38
C ILE A 42 4.61 -0.50 0.22
N LYS A 43 3.99 -0.35 -0.97
CA LYS A 43 2.85 0.58 -1.15
C LYS A 43 1.60 0.11 -0.40
N GLU A 44 1.35 -1.20 -0.32
CA GLU A 44 0.25 -1.77 0.47
C GLU A 44 0.47 -1.65 1.99
N LYS A 45 1.73 -1.51 2.46
CA LYS A 45 2.00 -1.25 3.88
C LYS A 45 1.66 0.20 4.30
N TYR A 46 1.46 1.10 3.35
CA TYR A 46 0.62 2.28 3.56
C TYR A 46 -0.84 1.92 3.28
N ASN A 47 -1.32 0.85 3.91
CA ASN A 47 -2.72 0.79 4.32
C ASN A 47 -2.92 2.06 5.12
N THR A 48 -3.48 3.07 4.46
CA THR A 48 -4.03 4.21 5.15
C THR A 48 -5.18 3.57 5.89
N CYS A 49 -4.98 3.20 7.15
CA CYS A 49 -6.03 2.70 8.03
C CYS A 49 -7.01 3.86 8.24
N MET A 50 -7.71 4.23 7.18
CA MET A 50 -8.73 5.25 7.19
C MET A 50 -9.83 4.70 8.07
N ASN A 51 -10.13 5.42 9.14
CA ASN A 51 -11.22 5.05 10.04
C ASN A 51 -12.55 5.16 9.28
N VAL A 52 -13.53 4.34 9.64
CA VAL A 52 -14.90 4.41 9.11
C VAL A 52 -15.48 5.81 9.32
N GLU A 53 -15.19 6.46 10.45
CA GLU A 53 -15.62 7.84 10.69
C GLU A 53 -14.97 8.86 9.74
N GLU A 54 -13.68 8.68 9.41
CA GLU A 54 -12.99 9.53 8.43
C GLU A 54 -13.62 9.33 7.04
N ALA A 55 -13.90 8.08 6.67
CA ALA A 55 -14.54 7.75 5.40
C ALA A 55 -15.96 8.32 5.28
N LEU A 56 -16.76 8.25 6.35
CA LEU A 56 -18.09 8.86 6.45
C LEU A 56 -18.03 10.38 6.27
N ASN A 57 -17.05 11.04 6.90
CA ASN A 57 -16.86 12.49 6.77
C ASN A 57 -16.41 12.88 5.35
N ILE A 58 -15.49 12.13 4.74
CA ILE A 58 -14.99 12.40 3.37
C ILE A 58 -16.13 12.32 2.35
N LEU A 59 -16.98 11.30 2.44
CA LEU A 59 -18.09 11.09 1.50
C LEU A 59 -19.40 11.78 1.93
N ASN A 60 -19.40 12.45 3.08
CA ASN A 60 -20.57 13.10 3.67
C ASN A 60 -21.80 12.17 3.71
N VAL A 61 -21.59 10.97 4.26
CA VAL A 61 -22.63 9.96 4.47
C VAL A 61 -23.07 10.02 5.94
N ASP A 62 -24.36 9.88 6.20
CA ASP A 62 -24.89 9.92 7.56
C ASP A 62 -24.37 8.73 8.38
N LYS A 63 -23.70 9.06 9.50
CA LYS A 63 -23.13 8.09 10.43
C LYS A 63 -24.18 7.14 10.98
N ASN A 64 -25.41 7.63 11.18
CA ASN A 64 -26.50 6.85 11.76
C ASN A 64 -26.98 5.71 10.84
N LYS A 65 -26.67 5.76 9.54
CA LYS A 65 -27.06 4.72 8.58
C LYS A 65 -26.17 3.49 8.68
N ILE A 66 -24.89 3.65 9.02
CA ILE A 66 -23.94 2.53 9.06
C ILE A 66 -24.08 1.67 10.32
N TYR A 67 -24.43 2.24 11.46
CA TYR A 67 -24.52 1.48 12.72
C TYR A 67 -25.91 0.85 12.98
N LYS A 68 -26.84 0.96 12.03
CA LYS A 68 -28.18 0.37 12.13
C LYS A 68 -28.23 -0.98 11.45
N LYS A 69 -29.09 -1.87 11.95
CA LYS A 69 -29.43 -3.11 11.24
C LYS A 69 -30.32 -2.75 10.05
N LEU A 70 -29.73 -2.69 8.86
CA LEU A 70 -30.40 -2.29 7.63
C LEU A 70 -31.15 -3.48 7.01
N THR A 71 -32.28 -3.19 6.39
CA THR A 71 -32.92 -4.12 5.45
C THR A 71 -32.12 -4.19 4.14
N LYS A 72 -32.39 -5.20 3.32
CA LYS A 72 -31.68 -5.40 2.04
C LYS A 72 -31.84 -4.21 1.09
N ASP A 73 -33.02 -3.59 1.07
CA ASP A 73 -33.31 -2.44 0.21
C ASP A 73 -32.58 -1.19 0.71
N GLU A 74 -32.56 -0.96 2.03
CA GLU A 74 -31.81 0.14 2.63
C GLU A 74 -30.29 -0.01 2.44
N LEU A 75 -29.76 -1.24 2.51
CA LEU A 75 -28.35 -1.52 2.24
C LEU A 75 -28.00 -1.23 0.78
N THR A 76 -28.90 -1.57 -0.15
CA THR A 76 -28.72 -1.29 -1.58
C THR A 76 -28.75 0.23 -1.83
N ALA A 77 -29.71 0.94 -1.24
CA ALA A 77 -29.79 2.39 -1.30
C ALA A 77 -28.56 3.09 -0.71
N LEU A 78 -28.05 2.60 0.43
CA LEU A 78 -26.83 3.13 1.05
C LEU A 78 -25.59 2.89 0.16
N ARG A 79 -25.51 1.72 -0.47
CA ARG A 79 -24.43 1.41 -1.43
C ARG A 79 -24.47 2.35 -2.64
N GLU A 80 -25.65 2.63 -3.18
CA GLU A 80 -25.83 3.60 -4.25
C GLU A 80 -25.48 5.02 -3.79
N GLU A 81 -25.89 5.43 -2.59
CA GLU A 81 -25.54 6.72 -2.00
C GLU A 81 -24.02 6.90 -1.92
N ILE A 82 -23.30 5.90 -1.38
CA ILE A 82 -21.83 5.92 -1.28
C ILE A 82 -21.19 6.08 -2.67
N ASN A 83 -21.64 5.30 -3.66
CA ASN A 83 -21.12 5.37 -5.03
C ASN A 83 -21.39 6.74 -5.68
N ASN A 84 -22.59 7.29 -5.49
CA ASN A 84 -22.97 8.60 -6.02
C ASN A 84 -22.14 9.71 -5.38
N ARG A 85 -21.95 9.68 -4.06
CA ARG A 85 -21.10 10.65 -3.34
C ARG A 85 -19.66 10.60 -3.83
N HIS A 86 -19.11 9.39 -3.98
CA HIS A 86 -17.78 9.19 -4.53
C HIS A 86 -17.67 9.76 -5.96
N MET A 87 -18.61 9.43 -6.84
CA MET A 87 -18.62 9.90 -8.23
C MET A 87 -18.66 11.43 -8.31
N ILE A 88 -19.52 12.08 -7.52
CA ILE A 88 -19.63 13.55 -7.46
C ILE A 88 -18.31 14.15 -6.99
N LEU A 89 -17.77 13.67 -5.86
CA LEU A 89 -16.54 14.20 -5.29
C LEU A 89 -15.35 14.01 -6.25
N ASN A 90 -15.27 12.86 -6.92
CA ASN A 90 -14.24 12.60 -7.91
C ASN A 90 -14.36 13.57 -9.10
N LYS A 91 -15.56 13.75 -9.65
CA LYS A 91 -15.83 14.69 -10.75
C LYS A 91 -15.48 16.14 -10.38
N LEU A 92 -15.79 16.58 -9.16
CA LEU A 92 -15.45 17.91 -8.67
C LEU A 92 -13.95 18.13 -8.55
N ASN A 93 -13.18 17.07 -8.27
CA ASN A 93 -11.73 17.14 -8.10
C ASN A 93 -10.96 16.79 -9.38
N GLN A 94 -11.64 16.50 -10.49
CA GLN A 94 -11.00 16.32 -11.79
C GLN A 94 -10.48 17.65 -12.31
N LYS A 95 -9.41 17.58 -13.13
CA LYS A 95 -8.92 18.75 -13.84
C LYS A 95 -10.02 19.25 -14.77
N SER A 96 -10.41 20.51 -14.62
CA SER A 96 -11.46 21.13 -15.43
C SER A 96 -11.15 22.61 -15.64
N GLY A 97 -10.97 23.01 -16.89
CA GLY A 97 -10.60 24.37 -17.27
C GLY A 97 -9.36 24.87 -16.49
N PRO A 98 -9.44 26.01 -15.77
CA PRO A 98 -8.34 26.57 -15.00
C PRO A 98 -8.06 25.83 -13.68
N TYR A 99 -8.97 24.96 -13.24
CA TYR A 99 -8.79 24.18 -12.02
C TYR A 99 -8.00 22.89 -12.31
N ASN A 100 -6.85 22.73 -11.66
CA ASN A 100 -5.94 21.60 -11.89
C ASN A 100 -6.44 20.27 -11.31
N GLY A 101 -7.49 20.29 -10.50
CA GLY A 101 -7.91 19.10 -9.77
C GLY A 101 -7.00 18.76 -8.60
N SER A 102 -7.35 17.71 -7.87
CA SER A 102 -6.52 17.15 -6.81
C SER A 102 -6.54 15.63 -6.86
N ILE A 103 -5.46 15.04 -7.40
CA ILE A 103 -5.26 13.59 -7.43
C ILE A 103 -5.26 13.01 -6.01
N TYR A 104 -4.73 13.76 -5.04
CA TYR A 104 -4.73 13.35 -3.64
C TYR A 104 -6.15 13.19 -3.08
N ILE A 105 -7.04 14.17 -3.32
CA ILE A 105 -8.42 14.12 -2.86
C ILE A 105 -9.18 13.00 -3.55
N GLN A 106 -9.00 12.82 -4.87
CA GLN A 106 -9.60 11.69 -5.60
C GLN A 106 -9.18 10.34 -5.01
N LYS A 107 -7.89 10.17 -4.68
CA LYS A 107 -7.38 8.95 -4.05
C LYS A 107 -7.95 8.74 -2.65
N LYS A 108 -8.10 9.81 -1.86
CA LYS A 108 -8.76 9.74 -0.54
C LYS A 108 -10.24 9.37 -0.66
N ALA A 109 -10.94 9.88 -1.66
CA ALA A 109 -12.34 9.53 -1.94
C ALA A 109 -12.50 8.07 -2.37
N GLU A 110 -11.54 7.52 -3.11
CA GLU A 110 -11.51 6.10 -3.50
C GLU A 110 -11.33 5.20 -2.26
N ILE A 111 -10.34 5.50 -1.41
CA ILE A 111 -10.11 4.77 -0.16
C ILE A 111 -11.33 4.83 0.76
N ALA A 112 -11.97 6.00 0.88
CA ALA A 112 -13.18 6.16 1.69
C ALA A 112 -14.32 5.26 1.19
N LYS A 113 -14.57 5.22 -0.12
CA LYS A 113 -15.57 4.33 -0.74
C LYS A 113 -15.29 2.88 -0.39
N ASP A 114 -14.05 2.44 -0.55
CA ASP A 114 -13.67 1.04 -0.33
C ASP A 114 -13.83 0.64 1.14
N VAL A 115 -13.42 1.50 2.08
CA VAL A 115 -13.58 1.25 3.53
C VAL A 115 -15.07 1.12 3.91
N LEU A 116 -15.93 2.02 3.41
CA LEU A 116 -17.36 1.94 3.71
C LEU A 116 -18.00 0.68 3.10
N LEU A 117 -17.67 0.34 1.85
CA LEU A 117 -18.20 -0.85 1.19
C LEU A 117 -17.71 -2.15 1.83
N GLN A 118 -16.48 -2.18 2.34
CA GLN A 118 -15.97 -3.32 3.11
C GLN A 118 -16.70 -3.47 4.45
N ASN A 119 -16.97 -2.36 5.14
CA ASN A 119 -17.72 -2.37 6.40
C ASN A 119 -19.15 -2.92 6.22
N LEU A 120 -19.81 -2.55 5.12
CA LEU A 120 -21.16 -3.06 4.77
C LEU A 120 -21.19 -4.56 4.44
N LYS A 121 -20.06 -5.18 4.05
CA LYS A 121 -19.98 -6.64 3.82
C LYS A 121 -19.74 -7.45 5.10
N LEU A 122 -19.26 -6.78 6.16
CA LEU A 122 -18.96 -7.41 7.45
C LEU A 122 -20.17 -7.43 8.40
N GLN A 123 -21.24 -6.72 8.05
CA GLN A 123 -22.54 -6.76 8.74
C GLN A 123 -23.45 -7.82 8.14
#